data_AF-A0A973GFV5-F1
#
_entry.id   AF-A0A973GFV5-F1
#
_cell.length_a   1.000
_cell.length_b   1.000
_cell.length_c   1.000
_cell.angle_alpha   90.00
_cell.angle_beta   90.00
_cell.angle_gamma   90.00
#
_symmetry.space_group_name_H-M   'P 1'
#
loop_
_entity.id
_entity.type
_entity.pdbx_description
1 polymer ?
#
loop_
_entity_poly.entity_id
_entity_poly.type
_entity_poly.pdbx_seq_one_letter_code
_entity_poly.pdbx_strand_id
1 'polypeptide(L)'
;MNETQNLQDRLDLSEAKNRLNNLVAISVAIISVFMGITKVKDDNIVQAMIQVKSDSVDRWNEYQSTRIKTHMAELGLNQVKALQAIQHGPQNIELTTQQKSYENALLHYRTEGPALSKLAKGLEKQYDDLNYRDDQFDLSDAALSMSLAILAITSLTGNRKLFAFAWIFGGFGLIMGLAGLVGLALHPDTIIKLLS
;
A
#
# COMPACT_ATOMS: atom_id res chain seq x y z
N MET A 1 -27.95 -35.60 -47.26
CA MET A 1 -28.06 -34.41 -46.38
C MET A 1 -28.51 -33.26 -47.26
N ASN A 2 -29.67 -32.67 -46.96
CA ASN A 2 -30.28 -31.63 -47.79
C ASN A 2 -29.56 -30.29 -47.58
N GLU A 3 -29.35 -29.55 -48.66
CA GLU A 3 -28.74 -28.20 -48.66
C GLU A 3 -29.43 -27.23 -47.68
N THR A 4 -30.74 -27.40 -47.48
CA THR A 4 -31.54 -26.67 -46.49
C THR A 4 -31.15 -26.98 -45.04
N GLN A 5 -30.79 -28.22 -44.72
CA GLN A 5 -30.29 -28.58 -43.38
C GLN A 5 -28.92 -27.94 -43.12
N ASN A 6 -28.04 -27.90 -44.13
CA ASN A 6 -26.73 -27.25 -43.99
C ASN A 6 -26.85 -25.73 -43.78
N LEU A 7 -27.79 -25.08 -44.48
CA LEU A 7 -28.10 -23.66 -44.29
C LEU A 7 -28.65 -23.38 -42.88
N GLN A 8 -29.56 -24.22 -42.40
CA GLN A 8 -30.12 -24.13 -41.05
C GLN A 8 -29.02 -24.26 -39.98
N ASP A 9 -28.17 -25.28 -40.09
CA ASP A 9 -27.04 -25.51 -39.16
C ASP A 9 -26.06 -24.32 -39.13
N ARG A 10 -25.79 -23.70 -40.29
CA ARG A 10 -24.91 -22.52 -40.39
C ARG A 10 -25.54 -21.28 -39.75
N LEU A 11 -26.86 -21.10 -39.88
CA LEU A 11 -27.59 -20.01 -39.23
C LEU A 11 -27.59 -20.19 -37.71
N ASP A 12 -27.88 -21.40 -37.22
CA ASP A 12 -27.91 -21.70 -35.79
C ASP A 12 -26.53 -21.49 -35.13
N LEU A 13 -25.46 -21.91 -35.80
CA LEU A 13 -24.08 -21.66 -35.34
C LEU A 13 -23.73 -20.16 -35.32
N SER A 14 -24.17 -19.41 -36.33
CA SER A 14 -23.98 -17.96 -36.40
C SER A 14 -24.72 -17.24 -35.28
N GLU A 15 -25.99 -17.60 -35.03
CA GLU A 15 -26.77 -17.05 -33.92
C GLU A 15 -26.15 -17.36 -32.55
N ALA A 16 -25.73 -18.61 -32.31
CA ALA A 16 -25.09 -19.00 -31.07
C ALA A 16 -23.80 -18.21 -30.82
N LYS A 17 -22.99 -17.97 -31.86
CA LYS A 17 -21.78 -17.15 -31.80
C LYS A 17 -22.11 -15.68 -31.52
N ASN A 18 -23.15 -15.12 -32.15
CA ASN A 18 -23.59 -13.74 -31.91
C ASN A 18 -24.08 -13.55 -30.47
N ARG A 19 -24.84 -14.50 -29.92
CA ARG A 19 -25.29 -14.46 -28.52
C ARG A 19 -24.11 -14.48 -27.54
N LEU A 20 -23.10 -15.33 -27.80
CA LEU A 20 -21.89 -15.37 -26.97
C LEU A 20 -21.11 -14.05 -27.06
N ASN A 21 -20.94 -13.48 -28.24
CA ASN A 21 -20.24 -12.21 -28.41
C ASN A 21 -20.96 -11.05 -27.70
N ASN A 22 -22.29 -11.03 -27.71
CA ASN A 22 -23.06 -10.05 -26.95
C ASN A 22 -22.83 -10.22 -25.43
N LEU A 23 -22.79 -11.45 -24.92
CA LEU A 23 -22.48 -11.71 -23.50
C LEU A 23 -21.06 -11.28 -23.14
N VAL A 24 -20.09 -11.54 -24.02
CA VAL A 24 -18.71 -11.07 -23.85
C VAL A 24 -18.67 -9.55 -23.78
N ALA A 25 -19.33 -8.85 -24.71
CA ALA A 25 -19.36 -7.39 -24.73
C ALA A 25 -19.95 -6.79 -23.44
N ILE A 26 -21.05 -7.34 -22.94
CA ILE A 26 -21.66 -6.92 -21.66
C ILE A 26 -20.69 -7.19 -20.49
N SER A 27 -20.06 -8.36 -20.46
CA SER A 27 -19.12 -8.73 -19.40
C SER A 27 -17.91 -7.79 -19.36
N VAL A 28 -17.36 -7.47 -20.54
CA VAL A 28 -16.25 -6.50 -20.69
C VAL A 28 -16.69 -5.13 -20.17
N ALA A 29 -17.86 -4.64 -20.57
CA ALA A 29 -18.36 -3.34 -20.12
C ALA A 29 -18.50 -3.27 -18.59
N ILE A 30 -19.06 -4.31 -17.96
CA ILE A 30 -19.22 -4.38 -16.51
C ILE A 30 -17.85 -4.41 -15.80
N ILE A 31 -16.95 -5.28 -16.25
CA ILE A 31 -15.61 -5.41 -15.68
C ILE A 31 -14.83 -4.10 -15.82
N SER A 32 -14.85 -3.46 -16.99
CA SER A 32 -14.14 -2.20 -17.22
C SER A 32 -14.65 -1.05 -16.36
N VAL A 33 -15.97 -0.94 -16.15
CA VAL A 33 -16.54 0.07 -15.23
C VAL A 33 -16.06 -0.18 -13.81
N PHE A 34 -16.11 -1.44 -13.35
CA PHE A 34 -15.64 -1.79 -12.02
C PHE A 34 -14.13 -1.52 -11.84
N MET A 35 -13.30 -1.92 -12.82
CA MET A 35 -11.86 -1.62 -12.84
C MET A 35 -11.60 -0.12 -12.74
N GLY A 36 -12.36 0.71 -13.47
CA GLY A 36 -12.23 2.16 -13.38
C GLY A 36 -12.49 2.70 -11.97
N ILE A 37 -13.50 2.16 -11.28
CA ILE A 37 -13.82 2.55 -9.89
C ILE A 37 -12.73 2.10 -8.93
N THR A 38 -12.29 0.83 -9.02
CA THR A 38 -11.27 0.30 -8.11
C THR A 38 -9.93 1.00 -8.31
N LYS A 39 -9.55 1.31 -9.55
CA LYS A 39 -8.30 2.00 -9.89
C LYS A 39 -8.22 3.41 -9.32
N VAL A 40 -9.31 4.18 -9.38
CA VAL A 40 -9.34 5.51 -8.75
C VAL A 40 -9.15 5.41 -7.23
N LYS A 41 -9.69 4.36 -6.60
CA LYS A 41 -9.52 4.15 -5.16
C LYS A 41 -8.10 3.70 -4.80
N ASP A 42 -7.54 2.83 -5.62
CA ASP A 42 -6.18 2.32 -5.55
C ASP A 42 -5.15 3.46 -5.64
N ASP A 43 -5.23 4.30 -6.68
CA ASP A 43 -4.36 5.46 -6.84
C ASP A 43 -4.37 6.42 -5.63
N ASN A 44 -5.53 6.56 -4.97
CA ASN A 44 -5.65 7.37 -3.75
C ASN A 44 -4.99 6.71 -2.54
N ILE A 45 -5.00 5.38 -2.45
CA ILE A 45 -4.33 4.62 -1.40
C ILE A 45 -2.82 4.71 -1.60
N VAL A 46 -2.31 4.51 -2.81
CA VAL A 46 -0.90 4.71 -3.15
C VAL A 46 -0.41 6.10 -2.75
N GLN A 47 -1.20 7.15 -3.07
CA GLN A 47 -0.87 8.52 -2.65
C GLN A 47 -0.80 8.67 -1.12
N ALA A 48 -1.78 8.11 -0.40
CA ALA A 48 -1.78 8.13 1.06
C ALA A 48 -0.59 7.33 1.65
N MET A 49 -0.21 6.21 1.04
CA MET A 49 0.94 5.41 1.43
C MET A 49 2.25 6.18 1.25
N ILE A 50 2.43 6.86 0.12
CA ILE A 50 3.60 7.70 -0.13
C ILE A 50 3.69 8.82 0.91
N GLN A 51 2.57 9.47 1.21
CA GLN A 51 2.52 10.51 2.25
C GLN A 51 2.90 9.95 3.62
N VAL A 52 2.27 8.88 4.08
CA VAL A 52 2.55 8.26 5.38
C VAL A 52 3.99 7.76 5.47
N LYS A 53 4.53 7.21 4.38
CA LYS A 53 5.94 6.79 4.31
C LYS A 53 6.89 7.97 4.42
N SER A 54 6.59 9.07 3.73
CA SER A 54 7.36 10.32 3.84
C SER A 54 7.34 10.85 5.27
N ASP A 55 6.16 10.94 5.88
CA ASP A 55 5.99 11.38 7.27
C ASP A 55 6.77 10.48 8.24
N SER A 56 6.75 9.15 8.03
CA SER A 56 7.51 8.20 8.83
C SER A 56 9.03 8.44 8.74
N VAL A 57 9.55 8.61 7.52
CA VAL A 57 10.96 8.94 7.27
C VAL A 57 11.35 10.26 7.94
N ASP A 58 10.51 11.28 7.83
CA ASP A 58 10.75 12.58 8.46
C ASP A 58 10.78 12.49 9.99
N ARG A 59 9.86 11.73 10.60
CA ARG A 59 9.89 11.48 12.06
C ARG A 59 11.11 10.69 12.51
N TRP A 60 11.58 9.74 11.70
CA TRP A 60 12.84 9.07 11.97
C TRP A 60 14.03 10.02 11.87
N ASN A 61 14.05 10.92 10.89
CA ASN A 61 15.09 11.95 10.74
C ASN A 61 15.10 12.90 11.95
N GLU A 62 13.93 13.36 12.40
CA GLU A 62 13.80 14.16 13.63
C GLU A 62 14.33 13.38 14.85
N TYR A 63 13.96 12.11 15.00
CA TYR A 63 14.47 11.26 16.07
C TYR A 63 16.01 11.13 16.04
N GLN A 64 16.60 10.86 14.86
CA GLN A 64 18.06 10.77 14.73
C GLN A 64 18.73 12.11 15.07
N SER A 65 18.16 13.24 14.62
CA SER A 65 18.63 14.58 14.99
C SER A 65 18.58 14.80 16.50
N THR A 66 17.48 14.45 17.16
CA THR A 66 17.33 14.57 18.62
C THR A 66 18.32 13.68 19.37
N ARG A 67 18.63 12.48 18.87
CA ARG A 67 19.68 11.63 19.44
C ARG A 67 21.07 12.24 19.32
N ILE A 68 21.40 12.84 18.15
CA ILE A 68 22.67 13.55 17.96
C ILE A 68 22.76 14.73 18.94
N LYS A 69 21.71 15.55 19.04
CA LYS A 69 21.65 16.67 20.00
C LYS A 69 21.81 16.19 21.44
N THR A 70 21.19 15.06 21.81
CA THR A 70 21.37 14.43 23.12
C THR A 70 22.84 14.11 23.35
N HIS A 71 23.50 13.42 22.42
CA HIS A 71 24.90 13.05 22.57
C HIS A 71 25.83 14.28 22.64
N MET A 72 25.57 15.31 21.84
CA MET A 72 26.30 16.58 21.91
C MET A 72 26.13 17.25 23.28
N ALA A 73 24.94 17.24 23.86
CA ALA A 73 24.70 17.78 25.20
C ALA A 73 25.38 16.94 26.29
N GLU A 74 25.47 15.62 26.14
CA GLU A 74 26.22 14.74 27.05
C GLU A 74 27.72 15.05 27.01
N LEU A 75 28.29 15.19 25.82
CA LEU A 75 29.68 15.59 25.64
C LEU A 75 29.96 16.96 26.27
N GLY A 76 29.10 17.94 26.02
CA GLY A 76 29.20 19.28 26.62
C GLY A 76 29.12 19.25 28.15
N LEU A 77 28.18 18.49 28.72
CA LEU A 77 28.06 18.33 30.16
C LEU A 77 29.31 17.67 30.77
N ASN A 78 29.85 16.64 30.11
CA ASN A 78 31.07 15.97 30.57
C ASN A 78 32.27 16.91 30.54
N GLN A 79 32.39 17.74 29.50
CA GLN A 79 33.45 18.76 29.40
C GLN A 79 33.34 19.79 30.53
N VAL A 80 32.14 20.33 30.79
CA VAL A 80 31.92 21.28 31.90
C VAL A 80 32.27 20.66 33.25
N LYS A 81 31.85 19.41 33.50
CA LYS A 81 32.20 18.69 34.73
C LYS A 81 33.70 18.45 34.88
N ALA A 82 34.39 18.10 33.80
CA ALA A 82 35.85 17.94 33.81
C ALA A 82 36.57 19.26 34.14
N LEU A 83 36.12 20.38 33.57
CA LEU A 83 36.66 21.72 33.86
C LEU A 83 36.41 22.14 35.31
N GLN A 84 35.22 21.88 35.85
CA GLN A 84 34.91 22.14 37.26
C GLN A 84 35.79 21.31 38.20
N ALA A 85 36.09 20.06 37.84
CA ALA A 85 36.91 19.16 38.67
C ALA A 85 38.37 19.61 38.82
N ILE A 86 38.92 20.29 37.82
CA ILE A 86 40.29 20.84 37.85
C ILE A 86 40.34 22.30 38.31
N GLN A 87 39.20 22.93 38.54
CA GLN A 87 39.15 24.32 38.99
C GLN A 87 39.67 24.45 40.42
N HIS A 88 40.55 25.42 40.65
CA HIS A 88 41.02 25.81 41.99
C HIS A 88 40.44 27.20 42.35
N GLY A 89 39.98 27.38 43.59
CA GLY A 89 39.38 28.63 44.05
C GLY A 89 37.84 28.64 44.08
N PRO A 90 37.19 29.80 44.29
CA PRO A 90 35.74 29.89 44.44
C PRO A 90 35.01 29.44 43.17
N GLN A 91 33.81 28.87 43.35
CA GLN A 91 33.01 28.25 42.29
C GLN A 91 32.74 29.20 41.12
N ASN A 92 32.95 28.74 39.89
CA ASN A 92 32.69 29.54 38.70
C ASN A 92 31.19 29.50 38.37
N ILE A 93 30.55 30.68 38.43
CA ILE A 93 29.11 30.85 38.18
C ILE A 93 28.75 30.50 36.73
N GLU A 94 29.63 30.80 35.76
CA GLU A 94 29.41 30.51 34.33
C GLU A 94 29.40 29.00 34.08
N LEU A 95 30.38 28.25 34.62
CA LEU A 95 30.41 26.79 34.49
C LEU A 95 29.18 26.14 35.15
N THR A 96 28.74 26.67 36.29
CA THR A 96 27.53 26.17 36.98
C THR A 96 26.27 26.45 36.16
N THR A 97 26.21 27.58 35.47
CA THR A 97 25.09 27.95 34.58
C THR A 97 25.06 27.06 33.33
N GLN A 98 26.22 26.83 32.70
CA GLN A 98 26.35 25.94 31.56
C GLN A 98 25.99 24.49 31.90
N GLN A 99 26.42 24.01 33.08
CA GLN A 99 26.03 22.68 33.57
C GLN A 99 24.51 22.53 33.61
N LYS A 100 23.80 23.47 34.25
CA LYS A 100 22.33 23.45 34.33
C LYS A 100 21.67 23.52 32.95
N SER A 101 22.22 24.32 32.04
CA SER A 101 21.73 24.41 30.66
C SER A 101 21.79 23.05 29.95
N TYR A 102 22.94 22.36 30.01
CA TYR A 102 23.08 21.02 29.42
C TYR A 102 22.20 19.98 30.11
N GLU A 103 22.07 20.02 31.44
CA GLU A 103 21.18 19.12 32.18
C GLU A 103 19.71 19.30 31.76
N ASN A 104 19.25 20.54 31.59
CA ASN A 104 17.90 20.83 31.10
C ASN A 104 17.70 20.36 29.64
N ALA A 105 18.68 20.60 28.77
CA ALA A 105 18.62 20.13 27.37
C ALA A 105 18.56 18.60 27.29
N LEU A 106 19.35 17.90 28.11
CA LEU A 106 19.32 16.44 28.20
C LEU A 106 17.98 15.91 28.68
N LEU A 107 17.39 16.53 29.71
CA LEU A 107 16.07 16.16 30.19
C LEU A 107 15.04 16.30 29.06
N HIS A 108 15.05 17.43 28.35
CA HIS A 108 14.15 17.68 27.24
C HIS A 108 14.30 16.62 26.13
N TYR A 109 15.50 16.43 25.58
CA TYR A 109 15.69 15.49 24.46
C TYR A 109 15.44 14.02 24.83
N ARG A 110 15.76 13.61 26.07
CA ARG A 110 15.47 12.24 26.55
C ARG A 110 13.98 11.98 26.69
N THR A 111 13.17 13.01 26.93
CA THR A 111 11.70 12.89 26.93
C THR A 111 11.12 12.91 25.52
N GLU A 112 11.67 13.71 24.62
CA GLU A 112 11.16 13.89 23.26
C GLU A 112 11.49 12.70 22.35
N GLY A 113 12.71 12.16 22.42
CA GLY A 113 13.19 11.08 21.55
C GLY A 113 12.25 9.85 21.49
N PRO A 114 11.83 9.27 22.64
CA PRO A 114 10.89 8.16 22.65
C PRO A 114 9.53 8.48 22.01
N ALA A 115 9.04 9.71 22.15
CA ALA A 115 7.79 10.15 21.54
C ALA A 115 7.91 10.18 20.00
N LEU A 116 9.00 10.73 19.47
CA LEU A 116 9.28 10.75 18.03
C LEU A 116 9.38 9.34 17.44
N SER A 117 10.10 8.43 18.11
CA SER A 117 10.18 7.03 17.66
C SER A 117 8.82 6.32 17.70
N LYS A 118 8.00 6.59 18.73
CA LYS A 118 6.65 6.02 18.82
C LYS A 118 5.75 6.53 17.70
N LEU A 119 5.84 7.82 17.35
CA LEU A 119 5.11 8.40 16.23
C LEU A 119 5.55 7.78 14.89
N ALA A 120 6.87 7.67 14.67
CA ALA A 120 7.42 7.06 13.46
C ALA A 120 6.92 5.61 13.26
N LYS A 121 6.92 4.79 14.32
CA LYS A 121 6.38 3.43 14.30
C LYS A 121 4.86 3.38 14.09
N GLY A 122 4.14 4.38 14.62
CA GLY A 122 2.71 4.52 14.38
C GLY A 122 2.39 4.77 12.90
N LEU A 123 3.20 5.60 12.24
CA LEU A 123 3.12 5.86 10.81
C LEU A 123 3.50 4.62 9.99
N GLU A 124 4.53 3.87 10.39
CA GLU A 124 4.86 2.58 9.75
C GLU A 124 3.68 1.60 9.80
N LYS A 125 3.02 1.48 10.96
CA LYS A 125 1.83 0.64 11.07
C LYS A 125 0.69 1.13 10.17
N GLN A 126 0.48 2.45 10.11
CA GLN A 126 -0.54 3.03 9.23
C GLN A 126 -0.23 2.75 7.75
N TYR A 127 1.05 2.75 7.37
CA TYR A 127 1.49 2.35 6.04
C TYR A 127 1.14 0.88 5.77
N ASP A 128 1.43 -0.03 6.71
CA ASP A 128 1.10 -1.45 6.57
C ASP A 128 -0.42 -1.68 6.41
N ASP A 129 -1.24 -0.95 7.18
CA ASP A 129 -2.70 -1.01 7.10
C ASP A 129 -3.23 -0.51 5.73
N LEU A 130 -2.55 0.46 5.12
CA LEU A 130 -2.86 0.94 3.76
C LEU A 130 -2.36 -0.05 2.70
N ASN A 131 -1.15 -0.57 2.83
CA ASN A 131 -0.54 -1.55 1.92
C ASN A 131 -1.40 -2.81 1.81
N TYR A 132 -1.96 -3.29 2.92
CA TYR A 132 -2.88 -4.41 2.92
C TYR A 132 -4.09 -4.18 1.99
N ARG A 133 -4.58 -2.95 1.91
CA ARG A 133 -5.72 -2.59 1.04
C ARG A 133 -5.27 -2.40 -0.41
N ASP A 134 -4.09 -1.83 -0.60
CA ASP A 134 -3.40 -1.71 -1.90
C ASP A 134 -3.26 -3.08 -2.55
N ASP A 135 -2.73 -4.06 -1.81
CA ASP A 135 -2.56 -5.44 -2.28
C ASP A 135 -3.89 -6.08 -2.75
N GLN A 136 -5.01 -5.76 -2.10
CA GLN A 136 -6.35 -6.22 -2.53
C GLN A 136 -6.77 -5.62 -3.87
N PHE A 137 -6.44 -4.34 -4.12
CA PHE A 137 -6.75 -3.66 -5.37
C PHE A 137 -5.82 -4.11 -6.50
N ASP A 138 -4.54 -4.32 -6.24
CA ASP A 138 -3.59 -4.90 -7.20
C ASP A 138 -4.01 -6.30 -7.65
N LEU A 139 -4.40 -7.18 -6.71
CA LEU A 139 -4.93 -8.50 -7.03
C LEU A 139 -6.22 -8.42 -7.87
N SER A 140 -7.09 -7.45 -7.57
CA SER A 140 -8.28 -7.18 -8.35
C SER A 140 -7.93 -6.76 -9.78
N ASP A 141 -7.05 -5.77 -9.96
CA ASP A 141 -6.67 -5.25 -11.27
C ASP A 141 -6.00 -6.34 -12.13
N ALA A 142 -5.10 -7.12 -11.54
CA ALA A 142 -4.43 -8.23 -12.21
C ALA A 142 -5.43 -9.32 -12.66
N ALA A 143 -6.33 -9.75 -11.76
CA ALA A 143 -7.32 -10.78 -12.06
C ALA A 143 -8.35 -10.32 -13.10
N LEU A 144 -8.84 -9.09 -13.00
CA LEU A 144 -9.79 -8.54 -13.97
C LEU A 144 -9.14 -8.33 -15.34
N SER A 145 -7.87 -7.92 -15.39
CA SER A 145 -7.10 -7.83 -16.63
C SER A 145 -6.95 -9.19 -17.31
N MET A 146 -6.65 -10.25 -16.55
CA MET A 146 -6.64 -11.62 -17.07
C MET A 146 -8.02 -12.05 -17.59
N SER A 147 -9.09 -11.73 -16.86
CA SER A 147 -10.47 -11.99 -17.30
C SER A 147 -10.79 -11.29 -18.62
N LEU A 148 -10.44 -10.01 -18.76
CA LEU A 148 -10.63 -9.25 -20.01
C LEU A 148 -9.86 -9.86 -21.19
N ALA A 149 -8.62 -10.30 -20.97
CA ALA A 149 -7.84 -10.96 -22.01
C ALA A 149 -8.49 -12.27 -22.48
N ILE A 150 -8.98 -13.10 -21.54
CA ILE A 150 -9.68 -14.35 -21.88
C ILE A 150 -11.03 -14.05 -22.56
N LEU A 151 -11.75 -13.02 -22.14
CA LEU A 151 -12.99 -12.57 -22.79
C LEU A 151 -12.73 -12.11 -24.24
N ALA A 152 -11.64 -11.38 -24.49
CA ALA A 152 -11.24 -10.98 -25.84
C ALA A 152 -10.96 -12.21 -26.73
N ILE A 153 -10.22 -13.21 -26.23
CA ILE A 153 -9.98 -14.47 -26.93
C ILE A 153 -11.29 -15.23 -27.15
N THR A 154 -12.20 -15.21 -26.18
CA THR A 154 -13.53 -15.83 -26.28
C THR A 154 -14.35 -15.23 -27.42
N SER A 155 -14.31 -13.91 -27.59
CA SER A 155 -15.00 -13.20 -28.70
C SER A 155 -14.48 -13.65 -30.08
N LEU A 156 -13.17 -13.88 -30.19
CA LEU A 156 -12.54 -14.33 -31.45
C LEU A 156 -12.81 -15.81 -31.74
N THR A 157 -12.70 -16.67 -30.73
CA THR A 157 -12.76 -18.13 -30.88
C THR A 157 -14.18 -18.69 -30.82
N GLY A 158 -15.13 -17.99 -30.22
CA GLY A 158 -16.49 -18.49 -29.98
C GLY A 158 -16.58 -19.62 -28.94
N ASN A 159 -15.52 -19.86 -28.17
CA ASN A 159 -15.45 -21.00 -27.25
C ASN A 159 -16.08 -20.69 -25.89
N ARG A 160 -17.25 -21.27 -25.61
CA ARG A 160 -18.00 -21.07 -24.35
C ARG A 160 -17.25 -21.53 -23.10
N LYS A 161 -16.29 -22.46 -23.21
CA LYS A 161 -15.47 -22.88 -22.06
C LYS A 161 -14.50 -21.77 -21.62
N LEU A 162 -13.96 -21.01 -22.58
CA LEU A 162 -13.12 -19.85 -22.27
C LEU A 162 -13.92 -18.75 -21.60
N PHE A 163 -15.18 -18.55 -22.00
CA PHE A 163 -16.08 -17.63 -21.31
C PHE A 163 -16.24 -17.99 -19.83
N ALA A 164 -16.52 -19.27 -19.53
CA ALA A 164 -16.67 -19.73 -18.15
C ALA A 164 -15.35 -19.60 -17.37
N PHE A 165 -14.22 -19.88 -18.01
CA PHE A 165 -12.89 -19.73 -17.39
C PHE A 165 -12.54 -18.27 -17.09
N ALA A 166 -12.89 -17.34 -17.98
CA ALA A 166 -12.71 -15.91 -17.74
C ALA A 166 -13.40 -15.47 -16.45
N TRP A 167 -14.63 -15.93 -16.22
CA TRP A 167 -15.40 -15.62 -15.02
C TRP A 167 -14.81 -16.16 -13.72
N ILE A 168 -13.90 -17.14 -13.75
CA ILE A 168 -13.14 -17.55 -12.55
C ILE A 168 -12.25 -16.39 -12.10
N PHE A 169 -11.46 -15.83 -13.01
CA PHE A 169 -10.62 -14.67 -12.74
C PHE A 169 -11.45 -13.41 -12.50
N GLY A 170 -12.52 -13.22 -13.29
CA GLY A 170 -13.45 -12.10 -13.13
C GLY A 170 -14.11 -12.09 -11.74
N GLY A 171 -14.62 -13.24 -11.31
CA GLY A 171 -15.23 -13.39 -9.98
C GLY A 171 -14.24 -13.16 -8.85
N PHE A 172 -13.02 -13.73 -8.95
CA PHE A 172 -11.97 -13.48 -7.97
C PHE A 172 -11.60 -11.99 -7.89
N GLY A 173 -11.39 -11.34 -9.04
CA GLY A 173 -11.08 -9.91 -9.10
C GLY A 173 -12.19 -9.04 -8.51
N LEU A 174 -13.45 -9.33 -8.83
CA LEU A 174 -14.60 -8.64 -8.24
C LEU A 174 -14.64 -8.78 -6.71
N ILE A 175 -14.38 -9.99 -6.17
CA ILE A 175 -14.33 -10.24 -4.73
C ILE A 175 -13.21 -9.41 -4.08
N MET A 176 -12.02 -9.42 -4.66
CA MET A 176 -10.86 -8.68 -4.14
C MET A 176 -11.11 -7.16 -4.18
N GLY A 177 -11.61 -6.63 -5.30
CA GLY A 177 -11.92 -5.20 -5.42
C GLY A 177 -13.03 -4.75 -4.47
N LEU A 178 -14.06 -5.58 -4.25
CA LEU A 178 -15.09 -5.31 -3.24
C LEU A 178 -14.53 -5.36 -1.83
N ALA A 179 -13.61 -6.29 -1.54
CA ALA A 179 -12.93 -6.36 -0.26
C ALA A 179 -12.14 -5.08 0.03
N GLY A 180 -11.38 -4.55 -0.93
CA GLY A 180 -10.65 -3.29 -0.81
C GLY A 180 -11.57 -2.06 -0.66
N LEU A 181 -12.70 -2.04 -1.37
CA LEU A 181 -13.67 -0.94 -1.32
C LEU A 181 -14.37 -0.85 0.04
N VAL A 182 -14.83 -1.99 0.57
CA VAL A 182 -15.57 -2.08 1.84
C VAL A 182 -14.63 -2.15 3.05
N GLY A 183 -13.35 -2.48 2.84
CA GLY A 183 -12.38 -2.69 3.91
C GLY A 183 -12.57 -4.04 4.62
N LEU A 184 -12.94 -5.08 3.87
CA LEU A 184 -13.05 -6.43 4.42
C LEU A 184 -11.66 -7.02 4.63
N ALA A 185 -11.49 -7.76 5.73
CA ALA A 185 -10.25 -8.47 6.06
C ALA A 185 -10.08 -9.77 5.24
N LEU A 186 -10.28 -9.70 3.93
CA LEU A 186 -10.06 -10.82 3.00
C LEU A 186 -8.73 -10.62 2.30
N HIS A 187 -7.71 -11.38 2.69
CA HIS A 187 -6.37 -11.25 2.11
C HIS A 187 -5.76 -12.63 1.91
N PRO A 188 -5.53 -13.04 0.66
CA PRO A 188 -4.86 -14.30 0.36
C PRO A 188 -3.35 -14.15 0.60
N ASP A 189 -2.95 -14.22 1.87
CA ASP A 189 -1.57 -14.03 2.34
C ASP A 189 -0.53 -14.87 1.57
N THR A 190 -0.91 -16.06 1.13
CA THR A 190 -0.04 -16.98 0.39
C THR A 190 0.21 -16.55 -1.05
N ILE A 191 -0.73 -15.85 -1.68
CA ILE A 191 -0.59 -15.38 -3.07
C ILE A 191 0.27 -14.13 -3.11
N ILE A 192 0.08 -13.22 -2.16
CA ILE A 192 0.81 -11.94 -2.09
C ILE A 192 2.28 -12.18 -1.73
N LYS A 193 2.57 -13.09 -0.79
CA LYS A 193 3.96 -13.49 -0.50
C LYS A 193 4.71 -14.12 -1.68
N LEU A 194 4.00 -14.61 -2.70
CA LEU A 194 4.60 -15.16 -3.91
C LEU A 194 4.89 -14.06 -4.97
N LEU A 195 4.16 -12.94 -4.90
CA LEU A 195 4.19 -11.84 -5.88
C LEU A 195 4.96 -10.60 -5.40
N SER A 196 5.18 -10.46 -4.09
CA SER A 196 6.07 -9.47 -3.44
C SER A 196 7.52 -9.95 -3.40
#